data_AF-A0AAV7YEM2-F1
#
_entry.id   AF-A0AAV7YEM2-F1
#
_cell.length_a   1.000
_cell.length_b   1.000
_cell.length_c   1.000
_cell.angle_alpha   90.00
_cell.angle_beta   90.00
_cell.angle_gamma   90.00
#
_symmetry.space_group_name_H-M   'P 1'
#
loop_
_entity.id
_entity.type
_entity.pdbx_description
1 polymer ?
#
loop_
_entity_poly.entity_id
_entity_poly.type
_entity_poly.pdbx_seq_one_letter_code
_entity_poly.pdbx_strand_id
1 'polypeptide(L)'
;MLAGNTTDHESDTSDCYEENNFTSSPTNRLESMTILLRIERNYASNLYFFEEYFQEINQKEKSLKFLEPLFNLIKEICQDSCEFVHNLEFKLLSWSNDLEMGDLFSLCKNHFKKYIDFFNVYNPISNKISENPQVEDFKQLLIKEMGLTFEQLVKSPVGHLSLQKEIISEYKHFSLHLKKETKLIEQFLLKIEETVNTIKSKSLENPQEIQDLKILELIEKKFVGKVKFTQKGRRLILKGSLTKMSKRRNQKRYMFLCNNILIVSSPLPVRKNKLTLRRIINLEETKFEDIPDTEKFQNAFAIKTVGKSFSVYAEDSKTKKKWIFHLNELINNIKKKKGIIEEEVNEAPLWQRDSDTKNCMICNNKFNVRRRRHHCRNCGKVICNTCSKFKLLLVHINSTKPVRCCKNCHSELA
;
A
#
# COMPACT_ATOMS: atom_id res chain seq x y z
N MET A 1 -41.04 20.22 -27.26
CA MET A 1 -41.24 19.69 -25.90
C MET A 1 -39.93 19.05 -25.47
N LEU A 2 -39.32 19.62 -24.43
CA LEU A 2 -37.93 19.44 -24.04
C LEU A 2 -37.70 18.18 -23.19
N ALA A 3 -36.58 17.52 -23.51
CA ALA A 3 -35.56 16.87 -22.69
C ALA A 3 -35.87 16.22 -21.32
N GLY A 4 -35.20 15.08 -21.08
CA GLY A 4 -34.98 14.50 -19.76
C GLY A 4 -34.01 13.31 -19.79
N ASN A 5 -32.72 13.58 -20.05
CA ASN A 5 -31.61 12.66 -19.80
C ASN A 5 -31.34 12.60 -18.29
N THR A 6 -31.25 11.40 -17.71
CA THR A 6 -30.73 11.17 -16.37
C THR A 6 -29.34 10.55 -16.45
N THR A 7 -28.32 11.37 -16.18
CA THR A 7 -26.96 10.94 -15.88
C THR A 7 -26.81 10.82 -14.37
N ASP A 8 -26.55 9.60 -13.89
CA ASP A 8 -26.15 9.33 -12.51
C ASP A 8 -24.73 9.87 -12.27
N HIS A 9 -24.61 10.80 -11.33
CA HIS A 9 -23.34 11.27 -10.79
C HIS A 9 -22.87 10.32 -9.68
N GLU A 10 -21.76 9.63 -9.92
CA GLU A 10 -20.92 9.07 -8.86
C GLU A 10 -20.27 10.23 -8.10
N SER A 11 -20.60 10.36 -6.81
CA SER A 11 -19.99 11.32 -5.89
C SER A 11 -18.64 10.78 -5.39
N ASP A 12 -17.56 11.43 -5.84
CA ASP A 12 -16.22 11.29 -5.28
C ASP A 12 -16.24 11.65 -3.78
N THR A 13 -15.74 10.74 -2.95
CA THR A 13 -15.53 10.94 -1.51
C THR A 13 -14.03 11.11 -1.28
N SER A 14 -13.57 12.31 -1.58
CA SER A 14 -12.25 12.87 -1.33
C SER A 14 -12.50 14.36 -1.10
N ASP A 15 -11.85 14.97 -0.12
CA ASP A 15 -11.81 16.44 0.06
C ASP A 15 -12.94 17.11 0.86
N CYS A 16 -13.19 16.66 2.09
CA CYS A 16 -14.11 17.36 3.01
C CYS A 16 -13.41 18.39 3.94
N TYR A 17 -12.13 18.68 3.74
CA TYR A 17 -11.43 19.77 4.45
C TYR A 17 -11.22 21.01 3.56
N GLU A 18 -11.58 20.97 2.28
CA GLU A 18 -11.36 22.08 1.35
C GLU A 18 -12.55 23.07 1.27
N GLU A 19 -13.74 22.75 1.79
CA GLU A 19 -14.93 23.58 1.54
C GLU A 19 -15.51 24.26 2.79
N ASN A 20 -14.67 25.02 3.49
CA ASN A 20 -15.13 26.14 4.33
C ASN A 20 -14.39 27.42 3.89
N ASN A 21 -14.70 27.92 2.69
CA ASN A 21 -14.47 29.31 2.22
C ASN A 21 -13.38 30.14 2.96
N PHE A 22 -12.10 29.78 2.81
CA PHE A 22 -10.96 30.65 3.12
C PHE A 22 -10.33 31.13 1.80
N THR A 23 -11.11 31.86 0.98
CA THR A 23 -10.83 32.09 -0.44
C THR A 23 -9.93 33.30 -0.75
N SER A 24 -9.28 33.91 0.25
CA SER A 24 -8.30 34.98 0.00
C SER A 24 -7.01 34.73 0.75
N SER A 25 -5.91 34.55 0.01
CA SER A 25 -4.56 34.62 0.57
C SER A 25 -4.38 35.96 1.30
N PRO A 26 -3.80 35.97 2.51
CA PRO A 26 -3.61 37.23 3.23
C PRO A 26 -2.71 38.17 2.43
N THR A 27 -3.04 39.46 2.45
CA THR A 27 -2.29 40.51 1.74
C THR A 27 -1.28 41.23 2.62
N ASN A 28 -1.36 41.05 3.94
CA ASN A 28 -0.51 41.72 4.92
C ASN A 28 -0.43 40.95 6.26
N ARG A 29 0.37 41.48 7.18
CA ARG A 29 0.61 40.90 8.52
C ARG A 29 -0.67 40.76 9.36
N LEU A 30 -1.49 41.81 9.43
CA LEU A 30 -2.71 41.84 10.24
C LEU A 30 -3.75 40.84 9.71
N GLU A 31 -3.93 40.81 8.40
CA GLU A 31 -4.83 39.87 7.74
C GLU A 31 -4.40 38.42 7.99
N SER A 32 -3.09 38.13 7.92
CA SER A 32 -2.56 36.80 8.23
C SER A 32 -2.94 36.35 9.66
N MET A 33 -2.77 37.23 10.66
CA MET A 33 -3.10 36.92 12.05
C MET A 33 -4.61 36.86 12.32
N THR A 34 -5.40 37.62 11.57
CA THR A 34 -6.86 37.57 11.65
C THR A 34 -7.41 36.26 11.08
N ILE A 35 -6.84 35.79 9.97
CA ILE A 35 -7.17 34.47 9.39
C ILE A 35 -6.74 33.36 10.36
N LEU A 36 -5.52 33.44 10.91
CA LEU A 36 -5.05 32.48 11.92
C LEU A 36 -6.02 32.42 13.10
N LEU A 37 -6.41 33.56 13.68
CA LEU A 37 -7.38 33.60 14.78
C LEU A 37 -8.70 32.91 14.42
N ARG A 38 -9.20 33.09 13.20
CA ARG A 38 -10.44 32.43 12.76
C ARG A 38 -10.28 30.92 12.65
N ILE A 39 -9.15 30.44 12.13
CA ILE A 39 -8.81 29.01 12.06
C ILE A 39 -8.77 28.42 13.47
N GLU A 40 -8.08 29.09 14.40
CA GLU A 40 -7.94 28.65 15.79
C GLU A 40 -9.26 28.62 16.54
N ARG A 41 -10.08 29.66 16.41
CA ARG A 41 -11.42 29.70 17.01
C ARG A 41 -12.28 28.54 16.54
N ASN A 42 -12.29 28.28 15.24
CA ASN A 42 -13.05 27.17 14.67
C ASN A 42 -12.53 25.82 15.18
N TYR A 43 -11.20 25.66 15.24
CA TYR A 43 -10.59 24.45 15.76
C TYR A 43 -10.93 24.21 17.24
N ALA A 44 -10.70 25.21 18.10
CA ALA A 44 -11.01 25.15 19.52
C ALA A 44 -12.50 24.89 19.77
N SER A 45 -13.39 25.55 19.03
CA SER A 45 -14.84 25.33 19.14
C SER A 45 -15.24 23.90 18.79
N ASN A 46 -14.65 23.32 17.73
CA ASN A 46 -14.94 21.93 17.36
C ASN A 46 -14.46 20.94 18.43
N LEU A 47 -13.28 21.16 19.01
CA LEU A 47 -12.79 20.31 20.10
C LEU A 47 -13.64 20.45 21.37
N TYR A 48 -14.10 21.66 21.69
CA TYR A 48 -14.97 21.92 22.83
C TYR A 48 -16.27 21.13 22.72
N PHE A 49 -17.00 21.27 21.61
CA PHE A 49 -18.26 20.55 21.42
C PHE A 49 -18.05 19.04 21.40
N PHE A 50 -16.97 18.57 20.78
CA PHE A 50 -16.63 17.15 20.80
C PHE A 50 -16.42 16.61 22.22
N GLU A 51 -15.76 17.38 23.09
CA GLU A 51 -15.57 17.03 24.50
C GLU A 51 -16.90 16.99 25.26
N GLU A 52 -17.78 17.99 25.07
CA GLU A 52 -19.10 18.02 25.71
C GLU A 52 -19.97 16.83 25.30
N TYR A 53 -20.10 16.54 24.00
CA TYR A 53 -20.92 15.42 23.52
C TYR A 53 -20.39 14.08 24.02
N PHE A 54 -19.08 13.90 24.10
CA PHE A 54 -18.54 12.66 24.64
C PHE A 54 -18.78 12.50 26.12
N GLN A 55 -18.63 13.56 26.92
CA GLN A 55 -18.94 13.48 28.35
C GLN A 55 -20.39 13.05 28.57
N GLU A 56 -21.32 13.58 27.78
CA GLU A 56 -22.73 13.22 27.86
C GLU A 56 -22.96 11.73 27.58
N ILE A 57 -22.32 11.18 26.55
CA ILE A 57 -22.50 9.76 26.19
C ILE A 57 -21.73 8.84 27.11
N ASN A 58 -20.50 9.18 27.53
CA ASN A 58 -19.72 8.33 28.45
C ASN A 58 -20.41 8.18 29.81
N GLN A 59 -21.18 9.19 30.25
CA GLN A 59 -22.04 9.08 31.44
C GLN A 59 -23.19 8.09 31.23
N LYS A 60 -23.76 8.03 30.03
CA LYS A 60 -24.87 7.14 29.67
C LYS A 60 -24.40 5.72 29.34
N GLU A 61 -23.19 5.56 28.81
CA GLU A 61 -22.73 4.32 28.19
C GLU A 61 -21.33 3.88 28.63
N LYS A 62 -21.26 2.97 29.62
CA LYS A 62 -19.99 2.45 30.17
C LYS A 62 -19.11 1.70 29.16
N SER A 63 -19.64 1.33 28.01
CA SER A 63 -18.91 0.63 26.94
C SER A 63 -17.89 1.52 26.23
N LEU A 64 -18.05 2.85 26.30
CA LEU A 64 -17.16 3.82 25.64
C LEU A 64 -15.97 4.24 26.50
N LYS A 65 -15.82 3.70 27.73
CA LYS A 65 -14.71 4.02 28.64
C LYS A 65 -13.32 3.83 28.05
N PHE A 66 -13.15 2.92 27.08
CA PHE A 66 -11.85 2.71 26.43
C PHE A 66 -11.39 3.94 25.62
N LEU A 67 -12.28 4.90 25.36
CA LEU A 67 -11.96 6.16 24.69
C LEU A 67 -11.48 7.24 25.67
N GLU A 68 -11.67 7.10 26.99
CA GLU A 68 -11.29 8.12 27.99
C GLU A 68 -9.86 8.67 27.82
N PRO A 69 -8.82 7.84 27.55
CA PRO A 69 -7.47 8.37 27.33
C PRO A 69 -7.37 9.29 26.11
N LEU A 70 -8.11 8.99 25.04
CA LEU A 70 -8.17 9.83 23.84
C LEU A 70 -8.84 11.17 24.15
N PHE A 71 -9.93 11.14 24.91
CA PHE A 71 -10.70 12.33 25.27
C PHE A 71 -9.97 13.26 26.23
N ASN A 72 -9.25 12.71 27.20
CA ASN A 72 -8.41 13.52 28.08
C ASN A 72 -7.37 14.32 27.28
N LEU A 73 -6.76 13.71 26.26
CA LEU A 73 -5.84 14.40 25.36
C LEU A 73 -6.54 15.49 24.53
N ILE A 74 -7.76 15.24 24.05
CA ILE A 74 -8.54 16.26 23.32
C ILE A 74 -8.86 17.44 24.21
N LYS A 75 -9.25 17.19 25.47
CA LYS A 75 -9.51 18.24 26.45
C LYS A 75 -8.27 19.10 26.66
N GLU A 76 -7.11 18.48 26.84
CA GLU A 76 -5.84 19.20 26.99
C GLU A 76 -5.49 20.02 25.74
N ILE A 77 -5.71 19.48 24.54
CA ILE A 77 -5.49 20.21 23.27
C ILE A 77 -6.48 21.36 23.13
N CYS A 78 -7.74 21.17 23.53
CA CYS A 78 -8.77 22.20 23.51
C CYS A 78 -8.40 23.36 24.44
N GLN A 79 -7.93 23.07 25.66
CA GLN A 79 -7.49 24.08 26.62
C GLN A 79 -6.34 24.92 26.06
N ASP A 80 -5.32 24.25 25.51
CA ASP A 80 -4.18 24.90 24.85
C ASP A 80 -4.62 25.78 23.67
N SER A 81 -5.58 25.30 22.88
CA SER A 81 -6.12 26.05 21.72
C SER A 81 -6.92 27.28 22.17
N CYS A 82 -7.74 27.15 23.21
CA CYS A 82 -8.47 28.27 23.80
C CYS A 82 -7.53 29.33 24.39
N GLU A 83 -6.46 28.91 25.08
CA GLU A 83 -5.44 29.82 25.60
C GLU A 83 -4.72 30.55 24.47
N PHE A 84 -4.37 29.84 23.38
CA PHE A 84 -3.78 30.46 22.20
C PHE A 84 -4.71 31.50 21.55
N VAL A 85 -5.99 31.16 21.37
CA VAL A 85 -7.02 32.08 20.87
C VAL A 85 -7.09 33.33 21.73
N HIS A 86 -7.17 33.18 23.05
CA HIS A 86 -7.25 34.31 23.97
C HIS A 86 -6.03 35.24 23.88
N ASN A 87 -4.83 34.67 23.89
CA ASN A 87 -3.59 35.43 23.79
C ASN A 87 -3.44 36.13 22.43
N LEU A 88 -3.87 35.47 21.35
CA LEU A 88 -3.87 36.05 20.00
C LEU A 88 -4.86 37.21 19.90
N GLU A 89 -6.10 37.04 20.39
CA GLU A 89 -7.11 38.10 20.44
C GLU A 89 -6.61 39.32 21.21
N PHE A 90 -6.05 39.09 22.40
CA PHE A 90 -5.54 40.15 23.25
C PHE A 90 -4.45 40.98 22.56
N LYS A 91 -3.53 40.33 21.85
CA LYS A 91 -2.50 41.02 21.05
C LYS A 91 -3.10 41.80 19.88
N LEU A 92 -4.07 41.24 19.18
CA LEU A 92 -4.71 41.91 18.04
C LEU A 92 -5.48 43.17 18.45
N LEU A 93 -5.98 43.27 19.69
CA LEU A 93 -6.64 44.48 20.19
C LEU A 93 -5.71 45.71 20.23
N SER A 94 -4.41 45.49 20.36
CA SER A 94 -3.38 46.56 20.41
C SER A 94 -2.45 46.51 19.21
N TRP A 95 -2.96 46.07 18.06
CA TRP A 95 -2.18 45.88 16.84
C TRP A 95 -1.43 47.15 16.39
N SER A 96 -0.17 46.97 15.98
CA SER A 96 0.64 47.98 15.30
C SER A 96 1.55 47.31 14.27
N ASN A 97 2.07 48.08 13.32
CA ASN A 97 2.96 47.57 12.28
C ASN A 97 4.31 47.05 12.81
N ASP A 98 4.67 47.39 14.05
CA ASP A 98 5.90 46.93 14.71
C ASP A 98 5.63 45.82 15.76
N LEU A 99 4.36 45.45 15.99
CA LEU A 99 4.00 44.42 16.97
C LEU A 99 4.58 43.06 16.57
N GLU A 100 5.31 42.39 17.47
CA GLU A 100 5.86 41.04 17.29
C GLU A 100 4.91 39.97 17.88
N MET A 101 4.79 38.83 17.18
CA MET A 101 3.95 37.68 17.54
C MET A 101 4.79 36.42 17.86
N GLY A 102 6.12 36.47 17.73
CA GLY A 102 7.02 35.33 17.88
C GLY A 102 7.06 34.74 19.30
N ASP A 103 6.80 35.55 20.31
CA ASP A 103 6.62 35.13 21.70
C ASP A 103 5.34 34.29 21.90
N LEU A 104 4.24 34.63 21.22
CA LEU A 104 3.00 33.85 21.22
C LEU A 104 3.27 32.43 20.71
N PHE A 105 3.97 32.30 19.58
CA PHE A 105 4.37 31.01 19.03
C PHE A 105 5.32 30.23 19.95
N SER A 106 6.12 30.94 20.76
CA SER A 106 7.04 30.32 21.71
C SER A 106 6.34 29.69 22.92
N LEU A 107 5.12 30.12 23.26
CA LEU A 107 4.32 29.55 24.34
C LEU A 107 3.76 28.16 23.98
N CYS A 108 3.54 27.90 22.69
CA CYS A 108 2.94 26.67 22.18
C CYS A 108 3.87 25.45 22.12
N LYS A 109 5.09 25.51 22.67
CA LYS A 109 6.11 24.45 22.52
C LYS A 109 5.65 23.08 22.99
N ASN A 110 4.81 23.04 24.02
CA ASN A 110 4.31 21.79 24.60
C ASN A 110 3.07 21.24 23.87
N HIS A 111 2.38 22.05 23.05
CA HIS A 111 1.16 21.65 22.35
C HIS A 111 1.45 20.54 21.32
N PHE A 112 2.60 20.64 20.65
CA PHE A 112 3.06 19.68 19.64
C PHE A 112 3.17 18.25 20.13
N LYS A 113 3.62 18.07 21.38
CA LYS A 113 3.74 16.74 21.98
C LYS A 113 2.35 16.11 22.18
N LYS A 114 1.37 16.90 22.62
CA LYS A 114 -0.01 16.42 22.83
C LYS A 114 -0.64 15.93 21.53
N TYR A 115 -0.40 16.61 20.41
CA TYR A 115 -0.83 16.09 19.10
C TYR A 115 -0.21 14.74 18.77
N ILE A 116 1.09 14.54 19.04
CA ILE A 116 1.74 13.24 18.82
C ILE A 116 1.14 12.17 19.75
N ASP A 117 0.94 12.49 21.02
CA ASP A 117 0.39 11.58 22.04
C ASP A 117 -1.05 11.18 21.70
N PHE A 118 -1.85 12.12 21.20
CA PHE A 118 -3.19 11.85 20.66
C PHE A 118 -3.17 10.77 19.58
N PHE A 119 -2.30 10.88 18.58
CA PHE A 119 -2.18 9.86 17.53
C PHE A 119 -1.62 8.53 18.05
N ASN A 120 -0.72 8.55 19.03
CA ASN A 120 -0.22 7.32 19.66
C ASN A 120 -1.34 6.54 20.38
N VAL A 121 -2.31 7.24 20.97
CA VAL A 121 -3.47 6.64 21.64
C VAL A 121 -4.54 6.22 20.64
N TYR A 122 -4.82 7.05 19.62
CA TYR A 122 -5.84 6.77 18.62
C TYR A 122 -5.51 5.57 17.73
N ASN A 123 -4.28 5.48 17.21
CA ASN A 123 -3.93 4.49 16.19
C ASN A 123 -4.20 3.03 16.64
N PRO A 124 -3.87 2.59 17.87
CA PRO A 124 -4.18 1.23 18.32
C PRO A 124 -5.67 0.93 18.47
N ILE A 125 -6.51 1.94 18.70
CA ILE A 125 -7.94 1.78 18.99
C ILE A 125 -8.85 2.12 17.79
N SER A 126 -8.30 2.64 16.69
CA SER A 126 -9.06 3.10 15.52
C SER A 126 -9.93 2.00 14.87
N ASN A 127 -9.42 0.77 14.77
CA ASN A 127 -10.22 -0.37 14.28
C ASN A 127 -11.35 -0.70 15.25
N LYS A 128 -11.08 -0.67 16.56
CA LYS A 128 -12.09 -0.92 17.59
C LYS A 128 -13.19 0.15 17.57
N ILE A 129 -12.85 1.41 17.30
CA ILE A 129 -13.79 2.51 17.09
C ILE A 129 -14.66 2.25 15.85
N SER A 130 -14.08 1.75 14.78
CA SER A 130 -14.77 1.51 13.51
C SER A 130 -15.70 0.30 13.54
N GLU A 131 -15.35 -0.72 14.31
CA GLU A 131 -16.09 -1.99 14.38
C GLU A 131 -17.11 -2.04 15.52
N ASN A 132 -17.11 -1.07 16.45
CA ASN A 132 -17.98 -1.08 17.62
C ASN A 132 -19.34 -0.42 17.32
N PRO A 133 -20.46 -1.17 17.33
CA PRO A 133 -21.79 -0.63 17.04
C PRO A 133 -22.21 0.50 17.98
N GLN A 134 -21.78 0.48 19.24
CA GLN A 134 -22.12 1.52 20.23
C GLN A 134 -21.42 2.86 19.92
N VAL A 135 -20.30 2.81 19.20
CA VAL A 135 -19.62 4.03 18.73
C VAL A 135 -20.35 4.61 17.54
N GLU A 136 -21.09 3.81 16.77
CA GLU A 136 -21.81 4.27 15.57
C GLU A 136 -22.91 5.29 15.93
N ASP A 137 -23.66 5.05 17.01
CA ASP A 137 -24.67 6.01 17.50
C ASP A 137 -24.02 7.37 17.86
N PHE A 138 -22.84 7.34 18.50
CA PHE A 138 -22.05 8.55 18.75
C PHE A 138 -21.59 9.22 17.45
N LYS A 139 -21.09 8.47 16.47
CA LYS A 139 -20.68 9.02 15.16
C LYS A 139 -21.83 9.72 14.45
N GLN A 140 -23.02 9.12 14.45
CA GLN A 140 -24.21 9.71 13.85
C GLN A 140 -24.65 10.99 14.59
N LEU A 141 -24.55 11.02 15.92
CA LEU A 141 -24.81 12.24 16.69
C LEU A 141 -23.83 13.36 16.31
N LEU A 142 -22.54 13.08 16.19
CA LEU A 142 -21.54 14.07 15.79
C LEU A 142 -21.83 14.66 14.40
N ILE A 143 -22.20 13.80 13.45
CA ILE A 143 -22.60 14.25 12.10
C ILE A 143 -23.84 15.14 12.18
N LYS A 144 -24.83 14.76 13.00
CA LYS A 144 -26.09 15.50 13.16
C LYS A 144 -25.89 16.87 13.81
N GLU A 145 -25.10 16.94 14.88
CA GLU A 145 -24.95 18.15 15.70
C GLU A 145 -23.83 19.08 15.21
N MET A 146 -22.72 18.51 14.71
CA MET A 146 -21.53 19.26 14.29
C MET A 146 -21.32 19.28 12.79
N GLY A 147 -22.05 18.46 12.01
CA GLY A 147 -21.81 18.31 10.57
C GLY A 147 -20.49 17.62 10.23
N LEU A 148 -19.81 17.04 11.23
CA LEU A 148 -18.47 16.45 11.10
C LEU A 148 -18.49 14.98 11.48
N THR A 149 -17.74 14.17 10.73
CA THR A 149 -17.52 12.77 11.10
C THR A 149 -16.49 12.66 12.22
N PHE A 150 -16.54 11.57 12.98
CA PHE A 150 -15.54 11.27 14.01
C PHE A 150 -14.13 11.19 13.39
N GLU A 151 -13.98 10.58 12.22
CA GLU A 151 -12.71 10.47 11.51
C GLU A 151 -12.17 11.83 11.08
N GLN A 152 -13.03 12.77 10.69
CA GLN A 152 -12.65 14.15 10.43
C GLN A 152 -12.11 14.77 11.73
N LEU A 153 -12.88 14.76 12.82
CA LEU A 153 -12.44 15.33 14.10
C LEU A 153 -11.12 14.77 14.61
N VAL A 154 -10.87 13.48 14.43
CA VAL A 154 -9.60 12.85 14.80
C VAL A 154 -8.45 13.17 13.84
N LYS A 155 -8.72 13.38 12.54
CA LYS A 155 -7.72 13.83 11.55
C LYS A 155 -7.49 15.35 11.60
N SER A 156 -8.38 16.08 12.25
CA SER A 156 -8.36 17.55 12.37
C SER A 156 -7.03 18.10 12.89
N PRO A 157 -6.28 17.48 13.84
CA PRO A 157 -5.06 18.10 14.32
C PRO A 157 -3.96 18.20 13.26
N VAL A 158 -3.84 17.21 12.36
CA VAL A 158 -2.85 17.28 11.26
C VAL A 158 -3.26 18.31 10.21
N GLY A 159 -4.55 18.34 9.86
CA GLY A 159 -5.09 19.35 8.95
C GLY A 159 -4.89 20.76 9.51
N HIS A 160 -5.24 20.95 10.77
CA HIS A 160 -5.08 22.19 11.52
C HIS A 160 -3.63 22.68 11.55
N LEU A 161 -2.67 21.82 11.91
CA LEU A 161 -1.24 22.16 11.88
C LEU A 161 -0.76 22.54 10.46
N SER A 162 -1.30 21.90 9.43
CA SER A 162 -0.95 22.20 8.02
C SER A 162 -1.48 23.58 7.62
N LEU A 163 -2.72 23.91 7.98
CA LEU A 163 -3.31 25.23 7.74
C LEU A 163 -2.59 26.33 8.51
N GLN A 164 -2.25 26.11 9.79
CA GLN A 164 -1.42 27.02 10.56
C GLN A 164 -0.08 27.28 9.86
N LYS A 165 0.58 26.23 9.36
CA LYS A 165 1.87 26.34 8.66
C LYS A 165 1.78 27.29 7.47
N GLU A 166 0.73 27.16 6.66
CA GLU A 166 0.53 27.99 5.47
C GLU A 166 0.36 29.46 5.86
N ILE A 167 -0.58 29.76 6.75
CA ILE A 167 -0.85 31.15 7.18
C ILE A 167 0.33 31.80 7.90
N ILE A 168 1.04 31.04 8.74
CA ILE A 168 2.21 31.56 9.45
C ILE A 168 3.40 31.77 8.49
N SER A 169 3.49 30.98 7.42
CA SER A 169 4.49 31.19 6.36
C SER A 169 4.24 32.49 5.59
N GLU A 170 2.98 32.79 5.28
CA GLU A 170 2.60 34.09 4.69
C GLU A 170 2.88 35.26 5.65
N TYR A 171 2.50 35.12 6.93
CA TYR A 171 2.82 36.11 7.95
C TYR A 171 4.34 36.39 8.06
N LYS A 172 5.16 35.33 8.00
CA LYS A 172 6.62 35.44 7.97
C LYS A 172 7.09 36.25 6.76
N HIS A 173 6.54 35.98 5.57
CA HIS A 173 6.88 36.71 4.35
C HIS A 173 6.64 38.23 4.50
N PHE A 174 5.54 38.62 5.13
CA PHE A 174 5.27 40.03 5.43
C PHE A 174 6.09 40.60 6.61
N SER A 175 6.76 39.76 7.38
CA SER A 175 7.51 40.14 8.61
C SER A 175 9.04 40.09 8.44
N LEU A 176 9.56 39.94 7.21
CA LEU A 176 11.01 39.79 6.95
C LEU A 176 11.88 40.95 7.46
N HIS A 177 11.30 42.13 7.64
CA HIS A 177 11.99 43.29 8.23
C HIS A 177 12.26 43.14 9.74
N LEU A 178 11.48 42.31 10.44
CA LEU A 178 11.63 42.00 11.86
C LEU A 178 12.48 40.73 12.03
N LYS A 179 13.80 40.90 12.15
CA LYS A 179 14.75 39.76 12.18
C LYS A 179 14.52 38.81 13.36
N LYS A 180 14.22 39.34 14.55
CA LYS A 180 13.99 38.54 15.77
C LYS A 180 12.71 37.73 15.65
N GLU A 181 11.62 38.39 15.24
CA GLU A 181 10.33 37.79 14.91
C GLU A 181 10.48 36.63 13.91
N THR A 182 11.13 36.88 12.77
CA THR A 182 11.31 35.90 11.70
C THR A 182 11.99 34.63 12.20
N LYS A 183 13.00 34.77 13.07
CA LYS A 183 13.70 33.62 13.68
C LYS A 183 12.80 32.79 14.59
N LEU A 184 11.93 33.45 15.38
CA LEU A 184 10.98 32.74 16.25
C LEU A 184 9.91 32.01 15.42
N ILE A 185 9.42 32.65 14.35
CA ILE A 185 8.48 32.01 13.42
C ILE A 185 9.10 30.79 12.74
N GLU A 186 10.34 30.87 12.27
CA GLU A 186 11.05 29.74 11.66
C GLU A 186 11.16 28.54 12.60
N GLN A 187 11.52 28.79 13.86
CA GLN A 187 11.58 27.73 14.87
C GLN A 187 10.22 27.07 15.09
N PHE A 188 9.15 27.85 15.07
CA PHE A 188 7.78 27.34 15.21
C PHE A 188 7.34 26.50 14.00
N LEU A 189 7.58 27.00 12.78
CA LEU A 189 7.26 26.29 11.54
C LEU A 189 8.02 24.97 11.41
N LEU A 190 9.30 24.95 11.79
CA LEU A 190 10.08 23.70 11.88
C LEU A 190 9.44 22.71 12.84
N LYS A 191 8.94 23.20 13.98
CA LYS A 191 8.29 22.33 14.96
C LYS A 191 6.96 21.75 14.48
N ILE A 192 6.16 22.55 13.77
CA ILE A 192 4.97 22.06 13.06
C ILE A 192 5.37 20.93 12.10
N GLU A 193 6.38 21.15 11.27
CA GLU A 193 6.80 20.20 10.25
C GLU A 193 7.32 18.88 10.85
N GLU A 194 8.16 18.94 11.88
CA GLU A 194 8.59 17.76 12.66
C GLU A 194 7.41 16.97 13.21
N THR A 195 6.42 17.67 13.76
CA THR A 195 5.23 17.07 14.37
C THR A 195 4.36 16.38 13.34
N VAL A 196 4.05 17.07 12.24
CA VAL A 196 3.26 16.53 11.12
C VAL A 196 3.97 15.31 10.51
N ASN A 197 5.28 15.38 10.29
CA ASN A 197 6.05 14.25 9.74
C ASN A 197 6.06 13.06 10.71
N THR A 198 6.21 13.32 12.01
CA THR A 198 6.15 12.28 13.05
C THR A 198 4.78 11.59 13.04
N ILE A 199 3.68 12.36 13.01
CA ILE A 199 2.33 11.81 12.95
C ILE A 199 2.11 11.02 11.66
N LYS A 200 2.49 11.56 10.49
CA LYS A 200 2.39 10.88 9.19
C LYS A 200 3.16 9.55 9.18
N SER A 201 4.34 9.50 9.80
CA SER A 201 5.14 8.27 9.90
C SER A 201 4.50 7.21 10.81
N LYS A 202 3.72 7.63 11.81
CA LYS A 202 3.06 6.77 12.79
C LYS A 202 1.63 6.39 12.40
N SER A 203 0.98 7.18 11.56
CA SER A 203 -0.36 6.89 11.03
C SER A 203 -0.35 5.53 10.33
N LEU A 204 -1.35 4.70 10.62
CA LEU A 204 -1.54 3.40 9.99
C LEU A 204 -1.80 3.49 8.48
N GLU A 205 -2.14 4.68 8.01
CA GLU A 205 -2.52 4.99 6.64
C GLU A 205 -1.45 5.87 5.98
N ASN A 206 -0.43 5.23 5.40
CA ASN A 206 0.34 5.89 4.35
C ASN A 206 -0.61 6.07 3.14
N PRO A 207 -0.89 7.30 2.66
CA PRO A 207 -1.81 7.52 1.54
C PRO A 207 -1.46 6.67 0.31
N GLN A 208 -0.16 6.44 0.07
CA GLN A 208 0.31 5.57 -0.99
C GLN A 208 -0.07 4.10 -0.74
N GLU A 209 -0.02 3.65 0.51
CA GLU A 209 -0.37 2.27 0.89
C GLU A 209 -1.88 2.02 0.79
N ILE A 210 -2.73 3.02 1.12
CA ILE A 210 -4.18 2.94 0.85
C ILE A 210 -4.43 2.80 -0.65
N GLN A 211 -3.78 3.63 -1.46
CA GLN A 211 -3.93 3.58 -2.91
C GLN A 211 -3.48 2.22 -3.48
N ASP A 212 -2.35 1.69 -2.99
CA ASP A 212 -1.83 0.39 -3.36
C ASP A 212 -2.82 -0.74 -3.00
N LEU A 213 -3.44 -0.69 -1.82
CA LEU A 213 -4.48 -1.64 -1.39
C LEU A 213 -5.73 -1.55 -2.26
N LYS A 214 -6.23 -0.34 -2.55
CA LYS A 214 -7.38 -0.14 -3.46
C LYS A 214 -7.13 -0.73 -4.85
N ILE A 215 -5.91 -0.56 -5.39
CA ILE A 215 -5.51 -1.16 -6.68
C ILE A 215 -5.59 -2.70 -6.62
N LEU A 216 -5.12 -3.31 -5.52
CA LEU A 216 -5.17 -4.76 -5.35
C LEU A 216 -6.61 -5.29 -5.22
N GLU A 217 -7.49 -4.58 -4.52
CA GLU A 217 -8.92 -4.92 -4.44
C GLU A 217 -9.59 -4.88 -5.83
N LEU A 218 -9.29 -3.87 -6.64
CA LEU A 218 -9.78 -3.80 -8.03
C LEU A 218 -9.28 -4.97 -8.88
N ILE A 219 -8.07 -5.49 -8.61
CA ILE A 219 -7.54 -6.67 -9.27
C ILE A 219 -8.28 -7.93 -8.79
N GLU A 220 -8.49 -8.10 -7.48
CA GLU A 220 -9.25 -9.23 -6.91
C GLU A 220 -10.64 -9.35 -7.53
N LYS A 221 -11.35 -8.23 -7.72
CA LYS A 221 -12.66 -8.19 -8.37
C LYS A 221 -12.66 -8.74 -9.81
N LYS A 222 -11.51 -8.81 -10.48
CA LYS A 222 -11.38 -9.43 -11.83
C LYS A 222 -11.33 -10.95 -11.79
N PHE A 223 -11.05 -11.56 -10.64
CA PHE A 223 -10.95 -13.01 -10.52
C PHE A 223 -12.32 -13.65 -10.27
N VAL A 224 -12.47 -14.89 -10.71
CA VAL A 224 -13.63 -15.75 -10.39
C VAL A 224 -13.32 -16.54 -9.13
N GLY A 225 -14.28 -16.57 -8.21
CA GLY A 225 -14.12 -17.18 -6.89
C GLY A 225 -13.58 -16.21 -5.85
N LYS A 226 -13.53 -16.64 -4.59
CA LYS A 226 -12.94 -15.85 -3.51
C LYS A 226 -11.41 -15.91 -3.61
N VAL A 227 -10.78 -14.77 -3.84
CA VAL A 227 -9.32 -14.59 -3.81
C VAL A 227 -8.99 -13.44 -2.87
N LYS A 228 -7.84 -13.50 -2.20
CA LYS A 228 -7.32 -12.40 -1.37
C LYS A 228 -5.83 -12.23 -1.66
N PHE A 229 -5.50 -11.11 -2.27
CA PHE A 229 -4.15 -10.63 -2.60
C PHE A 229 -3.78 -9.41 -1.74
N THR A 230 -4.75 -8.66 -1.22
CA THR A 230 -4.55 -7.55 -0.29
C THR A 230 -3.75 -7.99 0.93
N GLN A 231 -2.68 -7.26 1.21
CA GLN A 231 -1.83 -7.43 2.39
C GLN A 231 -1.12 -6.10 2.65
N LYS A 232 -0.97 -5.73 3.93
CA LYS A 232 -0.21 -4.54 4.33
C LYS A 232 1.18 -4.53 3.70
N GLY A 233 1.59 -3.40 3.15
CA GLY A 233 2.85 -3.20 2.42
C GLY A 233 2.97 -3.89 1.07
N ARG A 234 1.92 -4.59 0.57
CA ARG A 234 1.93 -5.19 -0.77
C ARG A 234 1.46 -4.17 -1.80
N ARG A 235 2.22 -4.03 -2.88
CA ARG A 235 1.90 -3.12 -3.99
C ARG A 235 2.14 -3.74 -5.35
N LEU A 236 1.36 -3.30 -6.34
CA LEU A 236 1.52 -3.72 -7.73
C LEU A 236 2.70 -2.97 -8.37
N ILE A 237 3.62 -3.72 -8.97
CA ILE A 237 4.79 -3.20 -9.67
C ILE A 237 4.58 -3.24 -11.18
N LEU A 238 4.07 -4.36 -11.69
CA LEU A 238 3.87 -4.56 -13.13
C LEU A 238 2.66 -5.47 -13.38
N LYS A 239 1.92 -5.19 -14.46
CA LYS A 239 0.89 -6.10 -14.99
C LYS A 239 1.05 -6.23 -16.49
N GLY A 240 0.68 -7.38 -17.05
CA GLY A 240 0.78 -7.59 -18.49
C GLY A 240 0.39 -8.99 -18.92
N SER A 241 0.18 -9.16 -20.22
CA SER A 241 -0.06 -10.48 -20.81
C SER A 241 1.26 -11.12 -21.23
N LEU A 242 1.43 -12.39 -20.85
CA LEU A 242 2.57 -13.22 -21.25
C LEU A 242 2.03 -14.56 -21.72
N THR A 243 2.74 -15.23 -22.62
CA THR A 243 2.28 -16.53 -23.10
C THR A 243 3.13 -17.65 -22.54
N LYS A 244 2.50 -18.52 -21.76
CA LYS A 244 3.17 -19.68 -21.16
C LYS A 244 3.39 -20.76 -22.19
N MET A 245 4.62 -21.24 -22.27
CA MET A 245 4.97 -22.46 -23.01
C MET A 245 4.43 -23.68 -22.25
N SER A 246 3.63 -24.49 -22.94
CA SER A 246 3.09 -25.74 -22.43
C SER A 246 3.38 -26.85 -23.42
N LYS A 247 3.38 -28.11 -22.95
CA LYS A 247 3.69 -29.30 -23.76
C LYS A 247 2.77 -29.52 -24.96
N ARG A 248 1.56 -28.94 -24.94
CA ARG A 248 0.51 -29.17 -25.96
C ARG A 248 0.17 -27.93 -26.79
N ARG A 249 -0.16 -26.81 -26.14
CA ARG A 249 -0.53 -25.54 -26.80
C ARG A 249 -0.08 -24.37 -25.95
N ASN A 250 0.35 -23.29 -26.60
CA ASN A 250 0.70 -22.04 -25.92
C ASN A 250 -0.52 -21.49 -25.17
N GLN A 251 -0.32 -21.00 -23.96
CA GLN A 251 -1.41 -20.60 -23.08
C GLN A 251 -1.24 -19.14 -22.65
N LYS A 252 -2.12 -18.25 -23.13
CA LYS A 252 -2.11 -16.84 -22.72
C LYS A 252 -2.33 -16.74 -21.20
N ARG A 253 -1.53 -15.90 -20.54
CA ARG A 253 -1.59 -15.60 -19.12
C ARG A 253 -1.66 -14.09 -18.94
N TYR A 254 -2.41 -13.66 -17.93
CA TYR A 254 -2.36 -12.29 -17.45
C TYR A 254 -1.68 -12.33 -16.09
N MET A 255 -0.56 -11.65 -15.97
CA MET A 255 0.29 -11.70 -14.79
C MET A 255 0.29 -10.36 -14.06
N PHE A 256 0.36 -10.42 -12.74
CA PHE A 256 0.48 -9.26 -11.86
C PHE A 256 1.66 -9.50 -10.93
N LEU A 257 2.72 -8.71 -11.12
CA LEU A 257 3.90 -8.68 -10.28
C LEU A 257 3.67 -7.68 -9.15
N CYS A 258 3.62 -8.18 -7.93
CA CYS A 258 3.68 -7.37 -6.72
C CYS A 258 5.10 -7.39 -6.16
N ASN A 259 5.38 -6.53 -5.18
CA ASN A 259 6.69 -6.44 -4.55
C ASN A 259 7.19 -7.74 -3.87
N ASN A 260 6.31 -8.66 -3.46
CA ASN A 260 6.69 -9.93 -2.83
C ASN A 260 6.11 -11.19 -3.51
N ILE A 261 5.14 -11.04 -4.43
CA ILE A 261 4.50 -12.17 -5.10
C ILE A 261 4.29 -11.93 -6.59
N LEU A 262 4.23 -13.01 -7.37
CA LEU A 262 3.78 -13.01 -8.75
C LEU A 262 2.47 -13.80 -8.87
N ILE A 263 1.40 -13.11 -9.30
CA ILE A 263 0.08 -13.70 -9.51
C ILE A 263 -0.03 -14.10 -10.98
N VAL A 264 -0.29 -15.39 -11.23
CA VAL A 264 -0.45 -15.95 -12.57
C VAL A 264 -1.92 -16.32 -12.80
N SER A 265 -2.54 -15.72 -13.81
CA SER A 265 -3.96 -15.96 -14.13
C SER A 265 -4.17 -16.36 -15.59
N SER A 266 -5.34 -16.91 -15.91
CA SER A 266 -5.79 -17.13 -17.30
C SER A 266 -7.10 -16.42 -17.58
N PRO A 267 -7.32 -15.90 -18.80
CA PRO A 267 -8.61 -15.35 -19.18
C PRO A 267 -9.70 -16.43 -19.17
N LEU A 268 -10.91 -16.06 -18.76
CA LEU A 268 -12.09 -16.92 -18.90
C LEU A 268 -12.55 -16.95 -20.36
N PRO A 269 -12.80 -18.13 -20.96
CA PRO A 269 -13.31 -18.22 -22.33
C PRO A 269 -14.69 -17.57 -22.50
N VAL A 270 -15.55 -17.67 -21.48
CA VAL A 270 -16.97 -17.27 -21.55
C VAL A 270 -17.19 -15.81 -21.14
N ARG A 271 -16.36 -15.25 -20.26
CA ARG A 271 -16.43 -13.85 -19.80
C ARG A 271 -15.09 -13.17 -20.02
N LYS A 272 -14.97 -12.41 -21.12
CA LYS A 272 -13.71 -11.80 -21.59
C LYS A 272 -12.98 -10.93 -20.54
N ASN A 273 -13.69 -10.39 -19.55
CA ASN A 273 -13.13 -9.53 -18.49
C ASN A 273 -12.87 -10.23 -17.15
N LYS A 274 -13.10 -11.55 -17.04
CA LYS A 274 -12.85 -12.31 -15.81
C LYS A 274 -11.64 -13.22 -15.94
N LEU A 275 -10.95 -13.43 -14.83
CA LEU A 275 -9.71 -14.19 -14.73
C LEU A 275 -9.89 -15.39 -13.80
N THR A 276 -9.22 -16.50 -14.11
CA THR A 276 -9.05 -17.62 -13.16
C THR A 276 -7.64 -17.55 -12.58
N LEU A 277 -7.54 -17.66 -11.25
CA LEU A 277 -6.25 -17.81 -10.58
C LEU A 277 -5.63 -19.16 -10.95
N ARG A 278 -4.37 -19.15 -11.39
CA ARG A 278 -3.62 -20.38 -11.71
C ARG A 278 -2.53 -20.66 -10.69
N ARG A 279 -1.84 -19.63 -10.22
CA ARG A 279 -0.80 -19.77 -9.21
C ARG A 279 -0.49 -18.41 -8.56
N ILE A 280 -0.13 -18.43 -7.28
CA ILE A 280 0.58 -17.35 -6.59
C ILE A 280 2.00 -17.87 -6.34
N ILE A 281 3.00 -17.10 -6.72
CA ILE A 281 4.42 -17.46 -6.61
C ILE A 281 5.07 -16.48 -5.65
N ASN A 282 5.69 -16.98 -4.57
CA ASN A 282 6.49 -16.15 -3.67
C ASN A 282 7.83 -15.81 -4.34
N LEU A 283 8.17 -14.52 -4.45
CA LEU A 283 9.40 -14.09 -5.11
C LEU A 283 10.66 -14.47 -4.31
N GLU A 284 10.53 -14.71 -3.00
CA GLU A 284 11.65 -15.09 -2.13
C GLU A 284 12.34 -16.39 -2.59
N GLU A 285 11.57 -17.33 -3.12
CA GLU A 285 12.05 -18.67 -3.51
C GLU A 285 12.04 -18.86 -5.04
N THR A 286 12.12 -17.75 -5.79
CA THR A 286 12.02 -17.78 -7.25
C THR A 286 13.31 -17.26 -7.88
N LYS A 287 13.81 -17.98 -8.90
CA LYS A 287 14.86 -17.49 -9.82
C LYS A 287 14.26 -17.23 -11.19
N PHE A 288 14.84 -16.28 -11.89
CA PHE A 288 14.47 -15.95 -13.27
C PHE A 288 15.70 -16.03 -14.14
N GLU A 289 15.53 -16.58 -15.33
CA GLU A 289 16.61 -16.78 -16.28
C GLU A 289 16.17 -16.25 -17.64
N ASP A 290 16.98 -15.37 -18.21
CA ASP A 290 16.77 -14.92 -19.57
C ASP A 290 17.02 -16.09 -20.54
N ILE A 291 16.11 -16.28 -21.50
CA ILE A 291 16.27 -17.31 -22.55
C ILE A 291 16.66 -16.59 -23.84
N PRO A 292 17.83 -16.91 -24.44
CA PRO A 292 18.24 -16.37 -25.72
C PRO A 292 17.21 -16.62 -26.81
N ASP A 293 17.09 -15.65 -27.72
CA ASP A 293 16.16 -15.77 -28.84
C ASP A 293 16.63 -16.86 -29.81
N THR A 294 15.65 -17.56 -30.38
CA THR A 294 15.83 -18.60 -31.39
C THR A 294 14.90 -18.32 -32.57
N GLU A 295 15.12 -18.98 -33.71
CA GLU A 295 14.22 -18.86 -34.88
C GLU A 295 12.75 -19.12 -34.56
N LYS A 296 12.45 -19.93 -33.53
CA LYS A 296 11.08 -20.33 -33.16
C LYS A 296 10.53 -19.61 -31.94
N PHE A 297 11.40 -19.10 -31.06
CA PHE A 297 11.02 -18.49 -29.80
C PHE A 297 11.84 -17.23 -29.60
N GLN A 298 11.16 -16.10 -29.69
CA GLN A 298 11.73 -14.79 -29.38
C GLN A 298 11.11 -14.27 -28.09
N ASN A 299 11.84 -13.39 -27.42
CA ASN A 299 11.41 -12.67 -26.24
C ASN A 299 11.01 -13.58 -25.07
N ALA A 300 11.73 -14.69 -24.90
CA ALA A 300 11.46 -15.68 -23.85
C ALA A 300 12.27 -15.46 -22.56
N PHE A 301 11.71 -15.87 -21.43
CA PHE A 301 12.41 -16.02 -20.15
C PHE A 301 11.76 -17.11 -19.30
N ALA A 302 12.54 -17.69 -18.37
CA ALA A 302 12.10 -18.74 -17.46
C ALA A 302 11.76 -18.19 -16.07
N ILE A 303 10.69 -18.73 -15.49
CA ILE A 303 10.31 -18.53 -14.10
C ILE A 303 10.56 -19.86 -13.37
N LYS A 304 11.58 -19.89 -12.53
CA LYS A 304 12.00 -21.09 -11.79
C LYS A 304 11.55 -21.00 -10.34
N THR A 305 10.73 -21.95 -9.92
CA THR A 305 10.15 -21.97 -8.56
C THR A 305 10.39 -23.32 -7.92
N VAL A 306 10.27 -23.40 -6.60
CA VAL A 306 10.08 -24.66 -5.89
C VAL A 306 8.80 -25.35 -6.45
N GLY A 307 8.91 -26.62 -6.82
CA GLY A 307 7.83 -27.44 -7.40
C GLY A 307 7.58 -27.37 -8.91
N LYS A 308 7.45 -26.19 -9.54
CA LYS A 308 7.10 -26.10 -10.97
C LYS A 308 7.61 -24.86 -11.70
N SER A 309 8.68 -25.04 -12.44
CA SER A 309 9.25 -24.04 -13.33
C SER A 309 8.56 -24.02 -14.70
N PHE A 310 8.52 -22.86 -15.35
CA PHE A 310 7.96 -22.71 -16.69
C PHE A 310 8.53 -21.51 -17.44
N SER A 311 8.54 -21.59 -18.77
CA SER A 311 8.96 -20.50 -19.65
C SER A 311 7.77 -19.73 -20.18
N VAL A 312 7.97 -18.43 -20.38
CA VAL A 312 7.02 -17.51 -20.98
C VAL A 312 7.69 -16.72 -22.09
N TYR A 313 6.91 -16.25 -23.06
CA TYR A 313 7.36 -15.26 -24.03
C TYR A 313 6.51 -14.00 -23.94
N ALA A 314 7.20 -12.86 -24.05
CA ALA A 314 6.59 -11.55 -24.21
C ALA A 314 6.22 -11.31 -25.68
N GLU A 315 5.36 -10.32 -25.91
CA GLU A 315 4.96 -9.89 -27.25
C GLU A 315 6.14 -9.26 -28.01
N ASP A 316 6.99 -8.52 -27.30
CA ASP A 316 8.10 -7.79 -27.87
C ASP A 316 9.30 -7.74 -26.89
N SER A 317 10.46 -7.32 -27.40
CA SER A 317 11.71 -7.25 -26.64
C SER A 317 11.66 -6.23 -25.50
N LYS A 318 10.94 -5.11 -25.68
CA LYS A 318 10.78 -4.08 -24.64
C LYS A 318 9.98 -4.62 -23.46
N THR A 319 8.90 -5.36 -23.73
CA THR A 319 8.09 -6.04 -22.73
C THR A 319 8.93 -7.07 -21.98
N LYS A 320 9.71 -7.92 -22.68
CA LYS A 320 10.65 -8.85 -22.04
C LYS A 320 11.63 -8.14 -21.10
N LYS A 321 12.34 -7.13 -21.60
CA LYS A 321 13.32 -6.36 -20.81
C LYS A 321 12.69 -5.74 -19.56
N LYS A 322 11.48 -5.17 -19.70
CA LYS A 322 10.73 -4.58 -18.58
C LYS A 322 10.40 -5.61 -17.50
N TRP A 323 9.92 -6.79 -17.89
CA TRP A 323 9.62 -7.86 -16.94
C TRP A 323 10.89 -8.34 -16.22
N ILE A 324 11.97 -8.65 -16.96
CA ILE A 324 13.23 -9.12 -16.39
C ILE A 324 13.81 -8.10 -15.42
N PHE A 325 13.83 -6.82 -15.79
CA PHE A 325 14.32 -5.73 -14.95
C PHE A 325 13.61 -5.69 -13.59
N HIS A 326 12.27 -5.58 -13.58
CA HIS A 326 11.52 -5.47 -12.32
C HIS A 326 11.60 -6.74 -11.48
N LEU A 327 11.66 -7.92 -12.09
CA LEU A 327 11.82 -9.18 -11.37
C LEU A 327 13.17 -9.24 -10.66
N ASN A 328 14.26 -8.92 -11.36
CA ASN A 328 15.61 -8.90 -10.80
C ASN A 328 15.73 -7.87 -9.66
N GLU A 329 15.22 -6.66 -9.87
CA GLU A 329 15.23 -5.60 -8.85
C GLU A 329 14.52 -6.05 -7.56
N LEU A 330 13.33 -6.63 -7.66
CA LEU A 330 12.56 -7.07 -6.50
C LEU A 330 13.26 -8.19 -5.74
N ILE A 331 13.77 -9.20 -6.45
CA ILE A 331 14.46 -10.34 -5.82
C ILE A 331 15.76 -9.88 -5.15
N ASN A 332 16.54 -9.05 -5.83
CA ASN A 332 17.79 -8.53 -5.27
C ASN A 332 17.51 -7.70 -4.01
N ASN A 333 16.45 -6.89 -4.00
CA ASN A 333 16.05 -6.13 -2.82
C ASN A 333 15.57 -7.03 -1.68
N ILE A 334 14.84 -8.11 -1.97
CA ILE A 334 14.43 -9.12 -0.98
C ILE A 334 15.67 -9.80 -0.37
N LYS A 335 16.63 -10.23 -1.21
CA LYS A 335 17.87 -10.87 -0.77
C LYS A 335 18.70 -9.95 0.13
N LYS A 336 18.88 -8.69 -0.29
CA LYS A 336 19.59 -7.64 0.49
C LYS A 336 18.95 -7.43 1.86
N LYS A 337 17.62 -7.35 1.94
CA LYS A 337 16.90 -7.15 3.22
C LYS A 337 17.03 -8.31 4.21
N LYS A 338 17.25 -9.54 3.73
CA LYS A 338 17.44 -10.72 4.60
C LYS A 338 18.90 -10.99 4.98
N GLY A 339 19.86 -10.22 4.46
CA GLY A 339 21.29 -10.47 4.73
C GLY A 339 21.80 -11.81 4.18
N ILE A 340 21.10 -12.42 3.21
CA ILE A 340 21.42 -13.75 2.68
C ILE A 340 22.54 -13.64 1.64
N ILE A 341 23.71 -14.19 1.98
CA ILE A 341 24.80 -14.54 1.06
C ILE A 341 24.37 -15.83 0.33
N GLU A 342 24.65 -15.92 -0.97
CA GLU A 342 24.12 -16.92 -1.90
C GLU A 342 24.10 -18.37 -1.37
N GLU A 343 22.90 -18.90 -1.05
CA GLU A 343 22.67 -20.34 -0.92
C GLU A 343 21.92 -20.90 -2.15
N GLU A 344 22.27 -22.15 -2.51
CA GLU A 344 21.67 -22.90 -3.61
C GLU A 344 20.17 -23.15 -3.40
N VAL A 345 19.33 -22.31 -3.99
CA VAL A 345 17.88 -22.55 -4.04
C VAL A 345 17.58 -23.84 -4.84
N ASN A 346 16.96 -24.82 -4.17
CA ASN A 346 16.49 -26.10 -4.73
C ASN A 346 15.32 -25.91 -5.73
N GLU A 347 15.63 -25.68 -7.01
CA GLU A 347 14.65 -25.40 -8.07
C GLU A 347 14.15 -26.64 -8.81
N ALA A 348 12.86 -26.63 -9.21
CA ALA A 348 12.35 -27.65 -10.14
C ALA A 348 12.89 -27.44 -11.56
N PRO A 349 13.21 -28.52 -12.30
CA PRO A 349 13.74 -28.40 -13.66
C PRO A 349 12.68 -27.86 -14.64
N LEU A 350 13.12 -27.14 -15.66
CA LEU A 350 12.26 -26.82 -16.81
C LEU A 350 11.95 -28.10 -17.59
N TRP A 351 10.67 -28.33 -17.89
CA TRP A 351 10.25 -29.51 -18.64
C TRP A 351 10.31 -29.25 -20.14
N GLN A 352 11.17 -29.96 -20.85
CA GLN A 352 11.29 -29.88 -22.31
C GLN A 352 10.02 -30.40 -22.99
N ARG A 353 9.57 -29.77 -24.08
CA ARG A 353 8.35 -30.21 -24.79
C ARG A 353 8.58 -31.52 -25.52
N ASP A 354 7.51 -32.31 -25.60
CA ASP A 354 7.51 -33.60 -26.31
C ASP A 354 7.78 -33.45 -27.82
N SER A 355 7.34 -32.34 -28.42
CA SER A 355 7.56 -31.98 -29.83
C SER A 355 9.03 -31.76 -30.17
N ASP A 356 9.83 -31.37 -29.19
CA ASP A 356 11.19 -30.89 -29.39
C ASP A 356 12.19 -32.06 -29.29
N THR A 357 11.72 -33.28 -29.00
CA THR A 357 12.58 -34.46 -28.79
C THR A 357 12.05 -35.70 -29.52
N LYS A 358 12.76 -36.13 -30.57
CA LYS A 358 12.44 -37.35 -31.34
C LYS A 358 13.01 -38.63 -30.70
N ASN A 359 14.02 -38.51 -29.84
CA ASN A 359 14.80 -39.62 -29.28
C ASN A 359 14.90 -39.50 -27.74
N CYS A 360 15.07 -40.62 -27.04
CA CYS A 360 15.32 -40.61 -25.60
C CYS A 360 16.62 -39.89 -25.26
N MET A 361 16.61 -38.90 -24.37
CA MET A 361 17.79 -38.11 -23.99
C MET A 361 18.80 -38.83 -23.09
N ILE A 362 18.66 -40.15 -22.94
CA ILE A 362 19.56 -41.00 -22.14
C ILE A 362 20.15 -42.13 -22.99
N CYS A 363 19.32 -42.84 -23.77
CA CYS A 363 19.77 -43.95 -24.62
C CYS A 363 19.70 -43.65 -26.13
N ASN A 364 19.46 -42.38 -26.49
CA ASN A 364 19.35 -41.83 -27.86
C ASN A 364 18.39 -42.56 -28.81
N ASN A 365 17.50 -43.36 -28.24
CA ASN A 365 16.67 -44.31 -28.95
C ASN A 365 15.36 -43.63 -29.39
N LYS A 366 14.99 -43.71 -30.69
CA LYS A 366 13.82 -43.00 -31.26
C LYS A 366 12.52 -43.39 -30.56
N PHE A 367 11.67 -42.41 -30.26
CA PHE A 367 10.33 -42.64 -29.70
C PHE A 367 9.36 -43.13 -30.77
N ASN A 368 8.45 -44.01 -30.38
CA ASN A 368 7.39 -44.57 -31.24
C ASN A 368 6.18 -44.99 -30.38
N VAL A 369 5.16 -45.61 -30.98
CA VAL A 369 3.92 -46.01 -30.28
C VAL A 369 4.19 -46.93 -29.08
N ARG A 370 5.19 -47.82 -29.17
CA ARG A 370 5.62 -48.72 -28.10
C ARG A 370 6.59 -48.06 -27.11
N ARG A 371 7.47 -47.17 -27.60
CA ARG A 371 8.43 -46.41 -26.80
C ARG A 371 7.91 -44.99 -26.56
N ARG A 372 7.03 -44.85 -25.56
CA ARG A 372 6.40 -43.57 -25.18
C ARG A 372 7.38 -42.64 -24.44
N ARG A 373 7.06 -41.35 -24.46
CA ARG A 373 7.81 -40.27 -23.80
C ARG A 373 7.42 -40.15 -22.33
N HIS A 374 8.42 -39.93 -21.48
CA HIS A 374 8.27 -39.63 -20.05
C HIS A 374 9.24 -38.52 -19.67
N HIS A 375 8.95 -37.76 -18.61
CA HIS A 375 9.86 -36.73 -18.09
C HIS A 375 10.52 -37.19 -16.79
N CYS A 376 11.82 -36.97 -16.65
CA CYS A 376 12.46 -37.01 -15.35
C CYS A 376 11.93 -35.86 -14.49
N ARG A 377 11.46 -36.16 -13.27
CA ARG A 377 10.98 -35.13 -12.34
C ARG A 377 12.13 -34.34 -11.70
N ASN A 378 13.34 -34.90 -11.68
CA ASN A 378 14.54 -34.23 -11.17
C ASN A 378 15.19 -33.29 -12.20
N CYS A 379 15.40 -33.74 -13.44
CA CYS A 379 16.14 -32.97 -14.45
C CYS A 379 15.34 -32.54 -15.70
N GLY A 380 14.05 -32.87 -15.79
CA GLY A 380 13.18 -32.38 -16.88
C GLY A 380 13.37 -33.01 -18.27
N LYS A 381 14.42 -33.83 -18.48
CA LYS A 381 14.71 -34.53 -19.74
C LYS A 381 13.58 -35.47 -20.20
N VAL A 382 13.39 -35.59 -21.52
CA VAL A 382 12.45 -36.53 -22.17
C VAL A 382 13.12 -37.90 -22.35
N ILE A 383 12.57 -38.92 -21.71
CA ILE A 383 13.17 -40.25 -21.56
C ILE A 383 12.14 -41.36 -21.83
N CYS A 384 12.59 -42.55 -22.19
CA CYS A 384 11.73 -43.72 -22.37
C CYS A 384 11.48 -44.46 -21.04
N ASN A 385 10.55 -45.41 -21.05
CA ASN A 385 10.21 -46.17 -19.85
C ASN A 385 11.40 -46.96 -19.29
N THR A 386 12.25 -47.52 -20.15
CA THR A 386 13.45 -48.27 -19.72
C THR A 386 14.48 -47.39 -19.02
N CYS A 387 14.64 -46.13 -19.45
CA CYS A 387 15.55 -45.17 -18.81
C CYS A 387 14.95 -44.46 -17.58
N SER A 388 13.73 -44.80 -17.18
CA SER A 388 12.98 -44.09 -16.14
C SER A 388 12.19 -45.01 -15.21
N LYS A 389 12.74 -46.20 -14.92
CA LYS A 389 12.14 -47.18 -14.00
C LYS A 389 12.21 -46.75 -12.52
N PHE A 390 12.96 -45.69 -12.23
CA PHE A 390 13.30 -45.26 -10.89
C PHE A 390 12.34 -44.20 -10.35
N LYS A 391 12.21 -44.14 -9.02
CA LYS A 391 11.46 -43.10 -8.32
C LYS A 391 12.24 -42.65 -7.09
N LEU A 392 12.26 -41.34 -6.82
CA LEU A 392 12.91 -40.74 -5.66
C LEU A 392 11.95 -39.76 -4.96
N LEU A 393 12.11 -39.58 -3.66
CA LEU A 393 11.57 -38.41 -2.96
C LEU A 393 12.48 -37.23 -3.31
N LEU A 394 11.92 -36.24 -4.01
CA LEU A 394 12.68 -35.08 -4.46
C LEU A 394 12.35 -33.90 -3.55
N VAL A 395 13.37 -33.36 -2.87
CA VAL A 395 13.22 -32.28 -1.88
C VAL A 395 12.52 -31.04 -2.47
N HIS A 396 12.77 -30.72 -3.74
CA HIS A 396 12.16 -29.59 -4.45
C HIS A 396 10.73 -29.84 -4.96
N ILE A 397 10.22 -31.07 -4.86
CA ILE A 397 8.85 -31.44 -5.21
C ILE A 397 8.18 -31.89 -3.92
N ASN A 398 7.44 -30.98 -3.29
CA ASN A 398 6.71 -31.22 -2.04
C ASN A 398 5.67 -32.35 -2.17
N SER A 399 6.14 -33.59 -2.25
CA SER A 399 5.38 -34.80 -2.52
C SER A 399 5.77 -35.85 -1.50
N THR A 400 4.76 -36.35 -0.78
CA THR A 400 4.90 -37.44 0.18
C THR A 400 5.13 -38.80 -0.49
N LYS A 401 5.21 -38.86 -1.83
CA LYS A 401 5.36 -40.08 -2.62
C LYS A 401 6.55 -39.96 -3.58
N PRO A 402 7.37 -41.02 -3.73
CA PRO A 402 8.45 -41.03 -4.71
C PRO A 402 7.96 -40.77 -6.14
N VAL A 403 8.64 -39.86 -6.85
CA VAL A 403 8.30 -39.42 -8.20
C VAL A 403 9.34 -39.90 -9.22
N ARG A 404 8.91 -40.12 -10.48
CA ARG A 404 9.75 -40.74 -11.53
C ARG A 404 11.03 -39.95 -11.83
N CYS A 405 12.19 -40.60 -11.79
CA CYS A 405 13.47 -40.03 -12.22
C CYS A 405 14.11 -40.86 -13.34
N CYS A 406 15.09 -40.29 -14.05
CA CYS A 406 15.90 -41.06 -14.99
C CYS A 406 16.96 -41.86 -14.24
N LYS A 407 17.55 -42.85 -14.91
CA LYS A 407 18.62 -43.68 -14.32
C LYS A 407 19.80 -42.85 -13.79
N ASN A 408 20.21 -41.79 -14.50
CA ASN A 408 21.33 -40.95 -14.08
C ASN A 408 21.01 -40.19 -12.79
N CYS A 409 19.86 -39.51 -12.73
CA CYS A 409 19.44 -38.82 -11.50
C CYS A 409 19.14 -39.77 -10.35
N HIS A 410 18.79 -41.03 -10.62
CA HIS A 410 18.69 -42.02 -9.56
C HIS A 410 20.07 -42.35 -9.01
N SER A 411 21.06 -42.61 -9.86
CA SER A 411 22.43 -42.89 -9.42
C SER A 411 23.11 -41.71 -8.71
N GLU A 412 22.75 -40.48 -9.05
CA GLU A 412 23.32 -39.27 -8.44
C GLU A 412 22.70 -38.90 -7.08
N LEU A 413 21.47 -39.36 -6.79
CA LEU A 413 20.67 -38.91 -5.64
C LEU A 413 20.14 -40.06 -4.75
N ALA A 414 20.46 -41.31 -5.08
CA ALA A 414 20.20 -42.49 -4.25
C ALA A 414 21.47 -42.81 -3.44
#